data_AF-A0A1Z5SN84-F1
#
_entry.id   AF-A0A1Z5SN84-F1
#
_cell.length_a   1.000
_cell.length_b   1.000
_cell.length_c   1.000
_cell.angle_alpha   90.00
_cell.angle_beta   90.00
_cell.angle_gamma   90.00
#
_symmetry.space_group_name_H-M   'P 1'
#
loop_
_entity.id
_entity.type
_entity.pdbx_description
1 polymer ?
#
loop_
_entity_poly.entity_id
_entity_poly.type
_entity_poly.pdbx_seq_one_letter_code
_entity_poly.pdbx_strand_id
1 'polypeptide(L)'
;MFVEVPNKYKAPYNETPHKDPEYHVDPTLVVDNACESAPLQVRHNASLFDYFFLKEQPYSLTNMLNFHPLANTFVGGIVYQAYLSTLSYHRWHAPFSGRIVHIENVPGTYYSGNLFTGLAETAYTGQAPDDSAPN
;
A
#
# COMPACT_ATOMS: atom_id res chain seq x y z
N MET A 1 1.62 0.23 7.20
CA MET A 1 0.93 -0.50 8.28
C MET A 1 1.82 -1.67 8.66
N PHE A 2 2.30 -1.74 9.91
CA PHE A 2 3.21 -2.81 10.36
C PHE A 2 2.47 -3.75 11.29
N VAL A 3 2.51 -5.05 10.98
CA VAL A 3 1.64 -6.06 11.59
C VAL A 3 2.42 -7.40 11.66
N GLU A 4 2.82 -7.94 12.84
CA GLU A 4 3.29 -9.35 13.13
C GLU A 4 2.50 -10.20 14.23
N VAL A 5 1.46 -11.06 13.98
CA VAL A 5 0.45 -11.50 15.01
C VAL A 5 0.69 -12.91 15.51
N PRO A 6 0.62 -13.13 16.85
CA PRO A 6 0.47 -14.46 17.40
C PRO A 6 -1.01 -14.89 17.30
N ASN A 7 -1.29 -15.75 16.32
CA ASN A 7 -2.37 -16.74 16.16
C ASN A 7 -3.73 -16.65 16.92
N LYS A 8 -4.21 -15.48 17.41
CA LYS A 8 -5.40 -15.44 18.30
C LYS A 8 -6.46 -14.36 18.09
N TYR A 9 -6.36 -13.47 17.11
CA TYR A 9 -7.43 -12.48 16.88
C TYR A 9 -8.17 -12.74 15.57
N LYS A 10 -9.40 -13.27 15.68
CA LYS A 10 -10.40 -13.25 14.60
C LYS A 10 -11.24 -11.97 14.75
N ALA A 11 -11.29 -11.16 13.69
CA ALA A 11 -12.13 -9.97 13.62
C ALA A 11 -13.64 -10.34 13.58
N PRO A 12 -14.54 -9.52 14.15
CA PRO A 12 -15.96 -9.81 14.25
C PRO A 12 -16.68 -9.31 12.99
N TYR A 13 -16.56 -10.03 11.88
CA TYR A 13 -17.46 -9.84 10.74
C TYR A 13 -18.32 -11.10 10.57
N ASN A 14 -19.63 -10.88 10.63
CA ASN A 14 -20.67 -11.92 10.63
C ASN A 14 -21.17 -12.18 9.20
N GLU A 15 -20.25 -12.23 8.25
CA GLU A 15 -20.53 -12.62 6.87
C GLU A 15 -20.29 -14.13 6.76
N THR A 16 -21.16 -14.83 6.02
CA THR A 16 -20.88 -16.21 5.60
C THR A 16 -19.43 -16.29 5.14
N PRO A 17 -18.60 -17.25 5.61
CA PRO A 17 -17.19 -17.28 5.26
C PRO A 17 -17.08 -17.31 3.73
N HIS A 18 -16.71 -16.18 3.14
CA HIS A 18 -16.21 -16.20 1.78
C HIS A 18 -14.99 -17.11 1.88
N LYS A 19 -15.06 -18.26 1.20
CA LYS A 19 -13.94 -19.20 1.18
C LYS A 19 -12.82 -18.44 0.50
N ASP A 20 -11.83 -18.00 1.27
CA ASP A 20 -10.60 -17.45 0.72
C ASP A 20 -10.13 -18.41 -0.39
N PRO A 21 -9.68 -17.90 -1.55
CA PRO A 21 -9.18 -18.75 -2.61
C PRO A 21 -8.16 -19.73 -2.02
N GLU A 22 -8.28 -20.99 -2.38
CA GLU A 22 -7.39 -22.03 -1.87
C GLU A 22 -5.99 -21.76 -2.45
N TYR A 23 -5.14 -21.10 -1.66
CA TYR A 23 -3.77 -20.83 -2.05
C TYR A 23 -3.06 -22.17 -2.23
N HIS A 24 -2.62 -22.47 -3.46
CA HIS A 24 -1.82 -23.67 -3.77
C HIS A 24 -0.36 -23.57 -3.26
N VAL A 25 -0.07 -22.54 -2.47
CA VAL A 25 1.24 -22.19 -1.91
C VAL A 25 1.08 -21.90 -0.42
N ASP A 26 2.14 -22.15 0.36
CA ASP A 26 2.15 -21.84 1.79
C ASP A 26 1.86 -20.34 2.00
N PRO A 27 0.77 -19.98 2.71
CA PRO A 27 0.38 -18.58 2.90
C PRO A 27 1.39 -17.77 3.72
N THR A 28 2.33 -18.42 4.41
CA THR A 28 3.42 -17.74 5.12
C THR A 28 4.54 -17.26 4.18
N LEU A 29 4.54 -17.69 2.92
CA LEU A 29 5.54 -17.34 1.91
C LEU A 29 5.07 -16.28 0.92
N VAL A 30 3.84 -15.79 1.08
CA VAL A 30 3.21 -14.83 0.16
C VAL A 30 2.79 -13.59 0.93
N VAL A 31 3.01 -12.43 0.32
CA VAL A 31 2.50 -11.14 0.77
C VAL A 31 1.40 -10.74 -0.20
N ASP A 32 0.18 -10.54 0.31
CA ASP A 32 -0.94 -10.10 -0.52
C ASP A 32 -0.96 -8.57 -0.69
N ASN A 33 -1.77 -8.08 -1.62
CA ASN A 33 -2.03 -6.64 -1.74
C ASN A 33 -2.89 -6.15 -0.57
N ALA A 34 -2.55 -4.96 -0.05
CA ALA A 34 -3.28 -4.38 1.08
C ALA A 34 -4.62 -3.73 0.68
N CYS A 35 -4.80 -3.41 -0.61
CA CYS A 35 -6.03 -2.87 -1.17
C CYS A 35 -6.09 -3.14 -2.67
N GLU A 36 -7.27 -2.97 -3.26
CA GLU A 36 -7.46 -2.98 -4.71
C GLU A 36 -6.70 -1.80 -5.31
N SER A 37 -5.55 -2.07 -5.90
CA SER A 37 -4.61 -1.05 -6.35
C SER A 37 -3.73 -1.58 -7.46
N ALA A 38 -3.20 -0.65 -8.26
CA ALA A 38 -2.27 -0.98 -9.33
C ALA A 38 -0.82 -0.67 -8.89
N PRO A 39 0.13 -1.57 -9.18
CA PRO A 39 1.55 -1.31 -8.91
C PRO A 39 2.03 -0.04 -9.60
N LEU A 40 2.66 0.87 -8.84
CA LEU A 40 3.31 2.07 -9.37
C LEU A 40 4.82 1.87 -9.48
N GLN A 41 5.47 1.38 -8.42
CA GLN A 41 6.89 1.10 -8.42
C GLN A 41 7.27 0.11 -7.30
N VAL A 42 8.32 -0.66 -7.56
CA VAL A 42 9.00 -1.52 -6.58
C VAL A 42 10.45 -1.06 -6.51
N ARG A 43 10.95 -0.80 -5.30
CA ARG A 43 12.34 -0.40 -5.05
C ARG A 43 12.96 -1.35 -4.06
N HIS A 44 14.06 -1.98 -4.46
CA HIS A 44 14.83 -2.90 -3.62
C HIS A 44 15.99 -2.18 -2.95
N ASN A 45 16.53 -2.78 -1.89
CA ASN A 45 17.68 -2.28 -1.14
C ASN A 45 17.49 -0.83 -0.67
N ALA A 46 16.33 -0.55 -0.08
CA ALA A 46 15.95 0.78 0.36
C ALA A 46 16.93 1.33 1.39
N SER A 47 17.33 2.60 1.25
CA SER A 47 18.22 3.28 2.20
C SER A 47 17.47 4.27 3.09
N LEU A 48 18.06 4.66 4.23
CA LEU A 48 17.45 5.66 5.13
C LEU A 48 17.17 6.98 4.41
N PHE A 49 18.12 7.38 3.58
CA PHE A 49 18.10 8.59 2.76
C PHE A 49 18.17 8.16 1.30
N ASP A 50 17.01 8.13 0.67
CA ASP A 50 16.81 7.67 -0.70
C ASP A 50 15.96 8.69 -1.46
N TYR A 51 15.84 8.47 -2.77
CA TYR A 51 14.95 9.21 -3.66
C TYR A 51 13.83 8.28 -4.14
N PHE A 52 12.78 8.20 -3.33
CA PHE A 52 11.47 7.67 -3.71
C PHE A 52 10.61 8.85 -4.15
N PHE A 53 10.07 8.81 -5.37
CA PHE A 53 9.08 9.79 -5.76
C PHE A 53 7.75 9.45 -5.09
N LEU A 54 7.25 10.36 -4.25
CA LEU A 54 5.90 10.29 -3.70
C LEU A 54 5.28 11.68 -3.87
N LYS A 55 4.15 11.74 -4.59
CA LYS A 55 3.46 13.00 -4.91
C LYS A 55 4.41 14.02 -5.58
N GLU A 56 5.18 13.56 -6.56
CA GLU A 56 6.14 14.37 -7.32
C GLU A 56 7.25 15.03 -6.49
N GLN A 57 7.40 14.64 -5.22
CA GLN A 57 8.46 15.10 -4.34
C GLN A 57 9.39 13.95 -3.96
N PRO A 58 10.68 14.22 -3.76
CA PRO A 58 11.63 13.22 -3.30
C PRO A 58 11.40 12.94 -1.81
N TYR A 59 11.10 11.69 -1.49
CA TYR A 59 11.01 11.17 -0.14
C TYR A 59 12.03 10.05 0.07
N SER A 60 12.46 9.89 1.32
CA SER A 60 13.27 8.77 1.79
C SER A 60 12.52 7.94 2.83
N LEU A 61 13.08 6.80 3.26
CA LEU A 61 12.50 6.03 4.37
C LEU A 61 12.35 6.89 5.63
N THR A 62 13.34 7.73 5.94
CA THR A 62 13.26 8.62 7.11
C THR A 62 12.14 9.64 6.97
N ASN A 63 11.91 10.20 5.77
CA ASN A 63 10.81 11.14 5.56
C ASN A 63 9.45 10.45 5.64
N MET A 64 9.29 9.27 5.02
CA MET A 64 8.04 8.51 5.03
C MET A 64 7.63 8.04 6.45
N LEU A 65 8.62 7.80 7.31
CA LEU A 65 8.42 7.32 8.68
C LEU A 65 8.63 8.43 9.72
N ASN A 66 8.51 9.71 9.34
CA ASN A 66 8.60 10.85 10.25
C ASN A 66 9.83 10.84 11.17
N PHE A 67 10.99 10.46 10.63
CA PHE A 67 12.26 10.33 11.36
C PHE A 67 12.19 9.36 12.56
N HIS A 68 11.23 8.45 12.56
CA HIS A 68 11.05 7.48 13.65
C HIS A 68 12.24 6.51 13.70
N PRO A 69 12.73 6.11 14.89
CA PRO A 69 13.88 5.21 15.02
C PRO A 69 13.71 3.85 14.31
N LEU A 70 12.46 3.39 14.17
CA LEU A 70 12.12 2.16 13.41
C LEU A 70 12.48 2.25 11.93
N ALA A 71 12.74 3.43 11.35
CA ALA A 71 13.16 3.52 9.95
C ALA A 71 14.41 2.67 9.65
N ASN A 72 15.30 2.52 10.64
CA ASN A 72 16.49 1.68 10.52
C ASN A 72 16.19 0.20 10.28
N THR A 73 15.06 -0.32 10.76
CA THR A 73 14.72 -1.74 10.59
C THR A 73 14.33 -2.09 9.15
N PHE A 74 14.06 -1.08 8.32
CA PHE A 74 13.63 -1.25 6.93
C PHE A 74 14.75 -1.00 5.92
N VAL A 75 15.95 -0.64 6.39
CA VAL A 75 17.14 -0.47 5.53
C VAL A 75 17.52 -1.80 4.89
N GLY A 76 17.81 -1.78 3.60
CA GLY A 76 18.02 -2.98 2.77
C GLY A 76 16.73 -3.68 2.33
N GLY A 77 15.57 -3.21 2.80
CA GLY A 77 14.26 -3.76 2.47
C GLY A 77 13.73 -3.39 1.09
N ILE A 78 12.44 -3.67 0.88
CA ILE A 78 11.72 -3.37 -0.36
C ILE A 78 10.63 -2.35 -0.07
N VAL A 79 10.55 -1.30 -0.89
CA VAL A 79 9.45 -0.35 -0.91
C VAL A 79 8.56 -0.68 -2.10
N TYR A 80 7.33 -1.08 -1.83
CA TYR A 80 6.28 -1.25 -2.82
C TYR A 80 5.33 -0.06 -2.74
N GLN A 81 5.13 0.62 -3.87
CA GLN A 81 4.17 1.71 -4.00
C GLN A 81 3.12 1.30 -5.03
N ALA A 82 1.86 1.47 -4.65
CA ALA A 82 0.71 1.22 -5.50
C ALA A 82 -0.20 2.44 -5.50
N TYR A 83 -0.97 2.60 -6.57
CA TYR A 83 -1.95 3.65 -6.71
C TYR A 83 -3.36 3.08 -6.53
N LEU A 84 -4.19 3.82 -5.81
CA LEU A 84 -5.59 3.50 -5.56
C LEU A 84 -6.47 4.44 -6.38
N SER A 85 -7.18 3.89 -7.37
CA SER A 85 -8.14 4.62 -8.19
C SER A 85 -9.34 5.09 -7.38
N THR A 86 -9.93 6.22 -7.77
CA THR A 86 -11.21 6.71 -7.21
C THR A 86 -12.37 5.73 -7.39
N LEU A 87 -12.26 4.79 -8.33
CA LEU A 87 -13.29 3.79 -8.62
C LEU A 87 -13.02 2.44 -7.94
N SER A 88 -11.82 2.23 -7.40
CA SER A 88 -11.47 1.00 -6.68
C SER A 88 -12.15 0.91 -5.32
N TYR A 89 -12.05 -0.25 -4.68
CA TYR A 89 -12.42 -0.46 -3.30
C TYR A 89 -11.43 0.22 -2.33
N HIS A 90 -11.93 1.16 -1.52
CA HIS A 90 -11.10 2.05 -0.69
C HIS A 90 -10.86 1.57 0.75
N ARG A 91 -11.13 0.29 1.07
CA ARG A 91 -10.75 -0.24 2.39
C ARG A 91 -9.42 -0.97 2.31
N TRP A 92 -8.65 -0.81 3.37
CA TRP A 92 -7.34 -1.44 3.53
C TRP A 92 -7.46 -2.68 4.40
N HIS A 93 -6.79 -3.74 3.96
CA HIS A 93 -6.69 -5.02 4.62
C HIS A 93 -5.23 -5.30 4.97
N ALA A 94 -4.99 -6.13 5.99
CA ALA A 94 -3.62 -6.52 6.34
C ALA A 94 -3.10 -7.52 5.29
N PRO A 95 -1.94 -7.28 4.67
CA PRO A 95 -1.41 -8.12 3.59
C PRO A 95 -0.88 -9.48 4.06
N PHE A 96 -0.68 -9.66 5.37
CA PHE A 96 -0.31 -10.92 6.03
C PHE A 96 -0.65 -10.84 7.53
N SER A 97 -0.61 -11.99 8.21
CA SER A 97 -0.96 -12.09 9.63
C SER A 97 0.00 -11.32 10.53
N GLY A 98 -0.57 -10.44 11.37
CA GLY A 98 0.19 -9.36 12.01
C GLY A 98 -0.30 -8.71 13.36
N ARG A 99 0.58 -8.29 14.28
CA ARG A 99 0.47 -7.47 15.51
C ARG A 99 1.02 -6.11 15.20
N ILE A 100 0.18 -5.14 15.47
CA ILE A 100 0.50 -3.74 15.36
C ILE A 100 1.48 -3.39 16.48
N VAL A 101 2.67 -2.90 16.11
CA VAL A 101 3.71 -2.47 17.07
C VAL A 101 3.80 -0.95 17.22
N HIS A 102 3.31 -0.20 16.23
CA HIS A 102 3.33 1.26 16.22
C HIS A 102 2.20 1.81 15.34
N ILE A 103 1.54 2.87 15.79
CA ILE A 103 0.62 3.70 15.01
C ILE A 103 0.95 5.14 15.32
N GLU A 104 1.06 5.96 14.29
CA GLU A 104 1.34 7.38 14.44
C GLU A 104 0.52 8.15 13.41
N ASN A 105 -0.04 9.28 13.83
CA ASN A 105 -0.65 10.25 12.95
C ASN A 105 0.35 11.38 12.72
N VAL A 106 0.87 11.48 11.50
CA VAL A 106 1.86 12.50 11.11
C VAL A 106 1.12 13.66 10.45
N PRO A 107 1.15 14.88 11.02
CA PRO A 107 0.55 16.05 10.37
C PRO A 107 1.15 16.29 8.98
N GLY A 108 0.30 16.51 7.99
CA GLY A 108 0.72 16.75 6.62
C GLY A 108 -0.24 17.68 5.88
N THR A 109 0.06 17.93 4.60
CA THR A 109 -0.82 18.68 3.70
C THR A 109 -1.55 17.74 2.74
N TYR A 110 -2.67 18.22 2.20
CA TYR A 110 -3.45 17.51 1.19
C TYR A 110 -2.79 17.68 -0.18
N TYR A 111 -2.73 16.60 -0.95
CA TYR A 111 -2.34 16.61 -2.35
C TYR A 111 -3.45 15.93 -3.14
N SER A 112 -3.78 16.48 -4.30
CA SER A 112 -4.71 15.85 -5.22
C SER A 112 -4.13 14.56 -5.78
N GLY A 113 -5.00 13.60 -6.10
CA GLY A 113 -4.63 12.46 -6.94
C GLY A 113 -4.06 12.95 -8.28
N ASN A 114 -3.27 12.12 -8.94
CA ASN A 114 -2.70 12.47 -10.24
C ASN A 114 -3.83 12.58 -11.28
N LEU A 115 -3.81 13.67 -12.05
CA LEU A 115 -4.85 14.01 -13.04
C LEU A 115 -4.93 13.01 -14.20
N PHE A 116 -3.76 12.50 -14.62
CA PHE A 116 -3.64 11.49 -15.68
C PHE A 116 -3.90 10.09 -15.17
N THR A 117 -4.03 9.97 -13.86
CA THR A 117 -4.58 8.82 -13.20
C THR A 117 -5.92 9.24 -12.53
N GLY A 118 -6.88 9.82 -13.26
CA GLY A 118 -8.20 10.09 -12.72
C GLY A 118 -9.30 10.16 -13.79
N LEU A 119 -10.48 10.65 -13.41
CA LEU A 119 -11.62 10.86 -14.33
C LEU A 119 -11.29 11.73 -15.57
N ALA A 120 -10.22 12.51 -15.50
CA ALA A 120 -9.77 13.39 -16.58
C ALA A 120 -8.94 12.66 -17.66
N GLU A 121 -8.43 11.44 -17.42
CA GLU A 121 -7.72 10.66 -18.43
C GLU A 121 -8.57 10.52 -19.71
N THR A 122 -9.84 10.14 -19.53
CA THR A 122 -10.84 10.02 -20.61
C THR A 122 -10.96 11.25 -21.49
N ALA A 123 -10.86 12.45 -20.89
CA ALA A 123 -11.04 13.71 -21.58
C ALA A 123 -9.81 14.12 -22.43
N TYR A 124 -8.63 13.59 -22.10
CA TYR A 124 -7.38 13.88 -22.80
C TYR A 124 -6.98 12.80 -23.80
N THR A 125 -7.22 11.52 -23.49
CA THR A 125 -6.77 10.38 -24.32
C THR A 125 -7.88 9.77 -25.16
N GLY A 126 -9.15 10.05 -24.85
CA GLY A 126 -10.31 9.43 -25.50
C GLY A 126 -10.48 7.94 -25.16
N GLN A 127 -9.65 7.41 -24.26
CA GLN A 127 -9.68 6.03 -23.80
C GLN A 127 -10.46 5.96 -22.49
N ALA A 128 -11.39 5.02 -22.36
CA ALA A 128 -12.04 4.75 -21.08
C ALA A 128 -10.96 4.42 -20.03
N PRO A 129 -11.06 4.94 -18.80
CA PRO A 129 -10.11 4.59 -17.74
C PRO A 129 -10.06 3.06 -17.62
N ASP A 130 -8.85 2.51 -17.50
CA ASP A 130 -8.65 1.08 -17.35
C ASP A 130 -9.43 0.57 -16.14
N ASP A 131 -10.21 -0.50 -16.32
CA ASP A 131 -11.01 -1.11 -15.25
C ASP A 131 -10.14 -1.73 -14.13
N SER A 132 -8.83 -1.88 -14.35
CA SER A 132 -7.89 -2.55 -13.44
C SER A 132 -6.53 -1.88 -13.26
N ALA A 133 -6.08 -1.03 -14.19
CA ALA A 133 -5.04 -0.04 -13.91
C ALA A 133 -5.68 1.18 -13.26
N PRO A 134 -4.92 2.00 -12.53
CA PRO A 134 -5.55 3.12 -11.93
C PRO A 134 -5.94 4.05 -13.06
N ASN A 135 -7.24 4.35 -13.17
CA ASN A 135 -7.69 5.51 -13.94
C ASN A 135 -6.76 6.65 -13.71
#